data_AF-A0A2H0WGU9-F1
#
_entry.id   AF-A0A2H0WGU9-F1
#
_cell.length_a   1.000
_cell.length_b   1.000
_cell.length_c   1.000
_cell.angle_alpha   90.00
_cell.angle_beta   90.00
_cell.angle_gamma   90.00
#
_symmetry.space_group_name_H-M   'P 1'
#
loop_
_entity.id
_entity.type
_entity.pdbx_description
1 polymer ?
#
loop_
_entity_poly.entity_id
_entity_poly.type
_entity_poly.pdbx_seq_one_letter_code
_entity_poly.pdbx_strand_id
1 'polypeptide(L)'
;MSQDQVGLRGGVMTKNQFWILVLMTGLCTTVGCNKQQYGLPDQTQDFAQTVTYNNKVDVVMMVDNSSSMSQYQNKLANEIPGMIVALDQLGMDYRIVVITTDMRTGGNGGQFVGSPKVLSANTPSLASTLSARI
;
A
#
# COMPACT_ATOMS: atom_id res chain seq x y z
N MET A 1 3.32 -17.55 70.21
CA MET A 1 1.90 -17.15 70.19
C MET A 1 1.09 -18.40 70.46
N SER A 2 0.36 -18.39 71.59
CA SER A 2 -0.67 -19.30 72.14
C SER A 2 -0.70 -20.80 71.82
N GLN A 3 -0.97 -21.53 72.90
CA GLN A 3 -1.08 -22.97 73.08
C GLN A 3 -2.39 -23.60 72.54
N ASP A 4 -2.39 -24.93 72.61
CA ASP A 4 -3.52 -25.88 72.78
C ASP A 4 -4.25 -26.36 71.52
N GLN A 5 -3.99 -27.57 71.01
CA GLN A 5 -4.22 -28.92 71.54
C GLN A 5 -5.71 -29.35 71.59
N VAL A 6 -6.02 -30.24 70.64
CA VAL A 6 -6.71 -31.54 70.80
C VAL A 6 -7.95 -31.61 71.69
N GLY A 7 -9.06 -32.03 71.08
CA GLY A 7 -10.22 -32.52 71.83
C GLY A 7 -11.37 -32.97 70.93
N LEU A 8 -11.25 -34.16 70.32
CA LEU A 8 -12.38 -34.91 69.78
C LEU A 8 -13.37 -35.19 70.93
N ARG A 9 -14.53 -34.51 70.92
CA ARG A 9 -15.68 -34.87 71.76
C ARG A 9 -16.81 -35.30 70.84
N GLY A 10 -17.22 -36.55 71.00
CA GLY A 10 -18.34 -37.16 70.28
C GLY A 10 -19.59 -36.28 70.39
N GLY A 11 -20.09 -35.88 69.22
CA GLY A 11 -21.36 -35.18 69.07
C GLY A 11 -22.37 -36.11 68.42
N VAL A 12 -23.49 -36.32 69.10
CA VAL A 12 -24.68 -37.00 68.57
C VAL A 12 -25.09 -36.31 67.26
N MET A 13 -25.11 -37.07 66.16
CA MET A 13 -25.46 -36.56 64.85
C MET A 13 -26.92 -36.11 64.83
N THR A 14 -27.13 -34.80 64.69
CA THR A 14 -28.47 -34.20 64.60
C THR A 14 -29.02 -34.36 63.19
N LYS A 15 -30.34 -34.48 63.05
CA LYS A 15 -31.09 -34.74 61.79
C LYS A 15 -30.74 -33.81 60.62
N ASN A 16 -30.13 -32.66 60.89
CA ASN A 16 -29.70 -31.67 59.90
C ASN A 16 -28.33 -31.97 59.27
N GLN A 17 -27.53 -32.87 59.85
CA GLN A 17 -26.25 -33.31 59.29
C GLN A 17 -26.39 -34.48 58.30
N PHE A 18 -27.55 -35.14 58.25
CA PHE A 18 -27.83 -36.18 57.27
C PHE A 18 -28.13 -35.61 55.86
N TRP A 19 -28.69 -34.39 55.81
CA TRP A 19 -28.97 -33.68 54.55
C TRP A 19 -27.71 -33.14 53.87
N ILE A 20 -26.65 -32.85 54.64
CA ILE A 20 -25.37 -32.37 54.10
C ILE A 20 -24.61 -33.50 53.38
N LEU A 21 -24.83 -34.76 53.78
CA LEU A 21 -24.16 -35.93 53.19
C LEU A 21 -24.85 -36.45 51.92
N VAL A 22 -26.12 -36.05 51.67
CA VAL A 22 -26.84 -36.34 50.41
C VAL A 22 -26.56 -35.28 49.34
N LEU A 23 -26.20 -34.06 49.73
CA LEU A 23 -25.90 -32.96 48.81
C LEU A 23 -24.46 -33.01 48.23
N MET A 24 -23.55 -33.76 48.86
CA MET A 24 -22.16 -33.97 48.41
C MET A 24 -21.97 -35.22 47.51
N THR A 25 -23.03 -35.99 47.27
CA THR A 25 -23.02 -37.16 46.35
C THR A 25 -23.72 -36.85 45.02
N GLY A 26 -24.09 -35.59 44.79
CA GLY A 26 -24.66 -35.07 43.53
C GLY A 26 -23.73 -34.11 42.78
N LEU A 27 -22.48 -33.97 43.22
CA LEU A 27 -21.50 -33.02 42.65
C LEU A 27 -20.29 -33.72 42.01
N CYS A 28 -20.45 -34.99 41.59
CA CYS A 28 -19.36 -35.76 40.97
C CYS A 28 -19.78 -36.50 39.68
N THR A 29 -20.78 -35.98 38.95
CA THR A 29 -21.23 -36.55 37.66
C THR A 29 -21.05 -35.62 36.47
N THR A 30 -20.34 -34.51 36.60
CA THR A 30 -20.08 -33.59 35.47
C THR A 30 -18.65 -33.66 34.93
N VAL A 31 -17.87 -34.69 35.25
CA VAL A 31 -16.61 -34.95 34.54
C VAL A 31 -16.91 -35.70 33.24
N GLY A 32 -17.51 -35.00 32.28
CA GLY A 32 -17.91 -35.55 31.00
C GLY A 32 -17.89 -34.51 29.89
N CYS A 33 -16.87 -34.60 29.03
CA CYS A 33 -16.70 -33.90 27.76
C CYS A 33 -16.19 -32.45 27.81
N ASN A 34 -14.89 -32.28 28.10
CA ASN A 34 -14.16 -31.16 27.52
C ASN A 34 -13.73 -31.57 26.12
N LYS A 35 -14.37 -31.04 25.07
CA LYS A 35 -13.80 -31.08 23.72
C LYS A 35 -12.59 -30.14 23.75
N GLN A 36 -11.37 -30.68 23.80
CA GLN A 36 -10.17 -29.88 23.60
C GLN A 36 -10.15 -29.40 22.13
N GLN A 37 -10.64 -28.19 21.91
CA GLN A 37 -10.50 -27.51 20.63
C GLN A 37 -9.06 -27.00 20.51
N TYR A 38 -8.23 -27.79 19.86
CA TYR A 38 -6.97 -27.32 19.29
C TYR A 38 -7.29 -26.54 18.02
N GLY A 39 -7.68 -25.29 18.18
CA GLY A 39 -7.56 -24.30 17.12
C GLY A 39 -6.21 -23.62 17.27
N LEU A 40 -5.39 -23.63 16.23
CA LEU A 40 -4.40 -22.56 16.11
C LEU A 40 -5.21 -21.25 16.09
N PRO A 41 -4.81 -20.20 16.82
CA PRO A 41 -5.50 -18.93 16.69
C PRO A 41 -5.52 -18.57 15.20
N ASP A 42 -6.70 -18.29 14.64
CA ASP A 42 -6.80 -17.77 13.28
C ASP A 42 -5.96 -16.50 13.23
N GLN A 43 -4.75 -16.62 12.68
CA GLN A 43 -3.90 -15.49 12.41
C GLN A 43 -4.48 -14.83 11.16
N THR A 44 -5.52 -14.03 11.35
CA THR A 44 -5.94 -13.05 10.35
C THR A 44 -4.83 -12.01 10.27
N GLN A 45 -3.89 -12.21 9.35
CA GLN A 45 -3.02 -11.15 8.90
C GLN A 45 -3.85 -10.29 7.94
N ASP A 46 -4.37 -9.17 8.43
CA ASP A 46 -4.82 -8.11 7.55
C ASP A 46 -3.59 -7.59 6.81
N PHE A 47 -3.39 -8.08 5.59
CA PHE A 47 -2.49 -7.45 4.63
C PHE A 47 -3.12 -6.13 4.23
N ALA A 48 -2.90 -5.09 5.03
CA ALA A 48 -3.01 -3.72 4.58
C ALA A 48 -1.90 -3.50 3.54
N GLN A 49 -2.08 -4.00 2.32
CA GLN A 49 -1.30 -3.51 1.18
C GLN A 49 -1.74 -2.08 0.97
N THR A 50 -1.08 -1.13 1.64
CA THR A 50 -1.07 0.26 1.20
C THR A 50 -0.46 0.25 -0.20
N VAL A 51 -1.33 0.25 -1.22
CA VAL A 51 -0.92 0.42 -2.60
C VAL A 51 -0.30 1.81 -2.70
N THR A 52 1.02 1.86 -2.58
CA THR A 52 1.78 3.09 -2.75
C THR A 52 1.97 3.27 -4.24
N TYR A 53 1.06 4.00 -4.87
CA TYR A 53 1.18 4.35 -6.27
C TYR A 53 2.41 5.26 -6.45
N ASN A 54 3.41 4.78 -7.19
CA ASN A 54 4.51 5.64 -7.62
C ASN A 54 4.01 6.48 -8.80
N ASN A 55 3.73 7.75 -8.54
CA ASN A 55 3.26 8.69 -9.55
C ASN A 55 4.41 9.39 -10.29
N LYS A 56 5.68 9.02 -10.05
CA LYS A 56 6.84 9.64 -10.71
C LYS A 56 7.14 8.98 -12.05
N VAL A 57 7.22 9.78 -13.12
CA VAL A 57 7.50 9.29 -14.48
C VAL A 57 8.50 10.21 -15.19
N ASP A 58 9.52 9.62 -15.79
CA ASP A 58 10.43 10.31 -16.69
C ASP A 58 10.10 9.91 -18.15
N VAL A 59 9.87 10.90 -19.01
CA VAL A 59 9.55 10.73 -20.44
C VAL A 59 10.66 11.32 -21.29
N VAL A 60 11.29 10.49 -22.13
CA VAL A 60 12.27 10.94 -23.13
C VAL A 60 11.64 10.82 -24.51
N MET A 61 11.36 11.97 -25.14
CA MET A 61 10.84 12.06 -26.49
C MET A 61 12.00 12.16 -27.48
N MET A 62 12.25 11.10 -28.23
CA MET A 62 13.19 11.11 -29.34
C MET A 62 12.45 11.48 -30.63
N VAL A 63 12.74 12.66 -31.16
CA VAL A 63 12.07 13.25 -32.33
C VAL A 63 13.04 13.29 -33.52
N ASP A 64 12.64 12.68 -34.64
CA ASP A 64 13.37 12.84 -35.89
C ASP A 64 13.10 14.23 -36.46
N ASN A 65 14.14 15.06 -36.58
CA ASN A 65 14.10 16.45 -37.04
C ASN A 65 14.41 16.59 -38.55
N SER A 66 14.37 15.50 -39.31
CA SER A 66 14.46 15.56 -40.78
C SER A 66 13.26 16.30 -41.39
N SER A 67 13.48 16.98 -42.52
CA SER A 67 12.46 17.78 -43.19
C SER A 67 11.24 16.97 -43.64
N SER A 68 11.42 15.69 -43.99
CA SER A 68 10.34 14.75 -44.32
C SER A 68 9.39 14.47 -43.16
N MET A 69 9.82 14.72 -41.92
CA MET A 69 9.02 14.47 -40.71
C MET A 69 8.20 15.68 -40.25
N SER A 70 8.37 16.85 -40.88
CA SER A 70 7.71 18.11 -40.50
C SER A 70 6.19 18.00 -40.35
N GLN A 71 5.50 17.30 -41.26
CA GLN A 71 4.05 17.09 -41.15
C GLN A 71 3.64 16.28 -39.91
N TYR A 72 4.48 15.33 -39.48
CA TYR A 72 4.22 14.48 -38.32
C TYR A 72 4.59 15.19 -37.02
N GLN A 73 5.68 15.98 -37.03
CA GLN A 73 6.05 16.87 -35.92
C GLN A 73 4.91 17.85 -35.62
N ASN A 74 4.35 18.50 -36.65
CA ASN A 74 3.21 19.41 -36.47
C ASN A 74 1.99 18.70 -35.86
N LYS A 75 1.68 17.48 -36.32
CA LYS A 75 0.59 16.69 -35.73
C LYS A 75 0.89 16.33 -34.28
N LEU A 76 2.10 15.86 -33.97
CA LEU A 76 2.51 15.52 -32.61
C LEU A 76 2.46 16.75 -31.69
N ALA A 77 2.97 17.90 -32.14
CA ALA A 77 2.95 19.17 -31.42
C ALA A 77 1.52 19.63 -31.08
N ASN A 78 0.55 19.35 -31.95
CA ASN A 78 -0.86 19.64 -31.72
C ASN A 78 -1.51 18.72 -30.67
N GLU A 79 -1.00 17.51 -30.47
CA GLU A 79 -1.51 16.54 -29.48
C GLU A 79 -0.85 16.69 -28.10
N ILE A 80 0.30 17.38 -28.00
CA ILE A 80 1.01 17.65 -26.74
C ILE A 80 0.08 18.17 -25.62
N PRO A 81 -0.83 19.16 -25.86
CA PRO A 81 -1.73 19.63 -24.81
C PRO A 81 -2.62 18.52 -24.24
N GLY A 82 -3.13 17.62 -25.10
CA GLY A 82 -3.95 16.48 -24.67
C GLY A 82 -3.16 15.50 -23.80
N MET A 83 -1.90 15.22 -24.16
CA MET A 83 -1.01 14.40 -23.35
C MET A 83 -0.77 15.00 -21.97
N ILE A 84 -0.51 16.30 -21.88
CA ILE A 84 -0.27 16.99 -20.60
C ILE A 84 -1.53 16.92 -19.72
N VAL A 85 -2.71 17.20 -20.28
CA VAL A 85 -3.97 17.07 -19.55
C VAL A 85 -4.18 15.66 -19.00
N ALA A 86 -3.85 14.63 -19.78
CA ALA A 86 -3.96 13.25 -19.31
C ALA A 86 -2.99 12.95 -18.15
N LEU A 87 -1.74 13.41 -18.23
CA LEU A 87 -0.76 13.24 -17.15
C LEU A 87 -1.17 13.98 -15.87
N ASP A 88 -1.70 15.19 -16.00
CA ASP A 88 -2.17 15.99 -14.88
C ASP A 88 -3.40 15.34 -14.22
N GLN A 89 -4.36 14.83 -15.01
CA GLN A 89 -5.54 14.12 -14.50
C GLN A 89 -5.20 12.83 -13.75
N LEU A 90 -4.11 12.16 -14.16
CA LEU A 90 -3.59 10.98 -13.48
C LEU A 90 -2.79 11.32 -12.21
N GLY A 91 -2.56 12.60 -11.92
CA GLY A 91 -1.80 13.04 -10.74
C GLY A 91 -0.30 12.69 -10.81
N MET A 92 0.25 12.63 -12.02
CA MET A 92 1.64 12.21 -12.26
C MET A 92 2.64 13.34 -11.96
N ASP A 93 3.72 13.02 -11.28
CA ASP A 93 4.94 13.83 -11.16
C ASP A 93 5.86 13.49 -12.33
N TYR A 94 5.63 14.16 -13.47
CA TYR A 94 6.36 13.87 -14.71
C TYR A 94 7.52 14.83 -14.98
N ARG A 95 8.54 14.28 -15.62
CA ARG A 95 9.66 15.01 -16.20
C ARG A 95 9.82 14.64 -17.66
N ILE A 96 9.79 15.62 -18.55
CA ILE A 96 9.81 15.42 -20.00
C ILE A 96 11.09 16.04 -20.57
N VAL A 97 11.78 15.29 -21.40
CA VAL A 97 12.96 15.75 -22.15
C VAL A 97 12.77 15.42 -23.62
N VAL A 98 13.16 16.34 -24.50
CA VAL A 98 13.15 16.13 -25.95
C VAL A 98 14.59 16.01 -26.45
N ILE A 99 14.84 15.02 -27.30
CA ILE A 99 16.11 14.80 -28.00
C ILE A 99 15.84 14.62 -29.50
N THR A 100 16.80 14.99 -30.34
CA THR A 100 16.70 14.77 -31.79
C THR A 100 17.59 13.63 -32.28
N THR A 101 17.34 13.14 -33.49
CA THR A 101 18.09 12.03 -34.10
C THR A 101 19.06 12.44 -35.22
N ASP A 102 19.30 13.74 -35.45
CA ASP A 102 20.24 14.18 -36.50
C ASP A 102 21.70 13.91 -36.12
N MET A 103 22.20 12.75 -36.55
CA MET A 103 23.57 12.28 -36.30
C MET A 103 24.58 12.73 -37.36
N ARG A 104 24.20 13.65 -38.27
CA ARG A 104 25.14 14.21 -39.25
C ARG A 104 26.25 15.01 -38.55
N THR A 105 27.39 15.19 -39.21
CA THR A 105 28.47 16.05 -38.71
C THR A 105 27.96 17.47 -38.47
N GLY A 106 27.97 17.93 -37.21
CA GLY A 106 27.40 19.22 -36.80
C GLY A 106 25.90 19.20 -36.48
N GLY A 107 25.26 18.03 -36.52
CA GLY A 107 23.89 17.82 -36.05
C GLY A 107 23.80 17.80 -34.52
N ASN A 108 22.59 17.97 -34.00
CA ASN A 108 22.31 18.05 -32.56
C ASN A 108 21.77 16.72 -31.99
N GLY A 109 21.97 15.61 -32.69
CA GLY A 109 21.48 14.30 -32.31
C GLY A 109 21.89 13.88 -30.90
N GLY A 110 20.94 13.32 -30.14
CA GLY A 110 21.16 12.83 -28.78
C GLY A 110 21.30 13.92 -27.71
N GLN A 111 21.20 15.20 -28.07
CA GLN A 111 21.26 16.30 -27.11
C GLN A 111 19.87 16.72 -26.63
N PHE A 112 19.79 17.16 -25.38
CA PHE A 112 18.55 17.70 -24.82
C PHE A 112 18.24 19.06 -25.44
N VAL A 113 17.04 19.19 -26.00
CA VAL A 113 16.58 20.37 -26.74
C VAL A 113 15.98 21.42 -25.79
N GLY A 114 16.37 22.68 -26.00
CA GLY A 114 15.79 23.84 -25.32
C GLY A 114 16.37 24.16 -23.94
N SER A 115 15.85 25.22 -23.32
CA SER A 115 16.18 25.66 -21.97
C SER A 115 14.89 26.09 -21.24
N PRO A 116 14.57 25.56 -20.04
CA PRO A 116 15.28 24.51 -19.32
C PRO A 116 15.19 23.16 -20.05
N LYS A 117 16.19 22.29 -19.89
CA LYS A 117 16.28 21.00 -20.62
C LYS A 117 15.22 19.98 -20.20
N VAL A 118 14.87 19.99 -18.92
CA VAL A 118 13.84 19.12 -18.34
C VAL A 118 12.60 19.96 -18.09
N LEU A 119 11.47 19.49 -18.59
CA LEU A 119 10.16 20.09 -18.38
C LEU A 119 9.40 19.30 -17.33
N SER A 120 8.60 19.97 -16.52
CA SER A 120 7.75 19.37 -15.48
C SER A 120 6.43 20.12 -15.37
N ALA A 121 5.48 19.59 -14.58
CA ALA A 121 4.19 20.25 -14.33
C ALA A 121 4.33 21.70 -13.83
N ASN A 122 5.45 22.06 -13.20
CA ASN A 122 5.72 23.42 -12.70
C ASN A 122 6.39 24.34 -13.73
N THR A 123 6.65 23.85 -14.95
CA THR A 123 7.25 24.68 -16.00
C THR A 123 6.22 25.68 -16.52
N PRO A 124 6.52 26.99 -16.50
CA PRO A 124 5.63 28.00 -17.06
C PRO A 124 5.32 27.70 -18.52
N SER A 125 4.04 27.76 -18.89
CA SER A 125 3.59 27.52 -20.27
C SER A 125 4.12 26.20 -20.84
N LEU A 126 4.05 25.12 -20.04
CA LEU A 126 4.56 23.80 -20.37
C LEU A 126 4.14 23.32 -21.76
N ALA A 127 2.85 23.39 -22.08
CA ALA A 127 2.32 22.87 -23.34
C ALA A 127 2.92 23.57 -24.56
N SER A 128 2.91 24.90 -24.59
CA SER A 128 3.52 25.65 -25.71
C SER A 128 5.03 25.47 -25.76
N THR A 129 5.70 25.37 -24.61
CA THR A 129 7.14 25.14 -24.53
C THR A 129 7.53 23.77 -25.06
N LEU A 130 6.75 22.73 -24.77
CA LEU A 130 7.00 21.36 -25.23
C LEU A 130 6.64 21.23 -26.72
N SER A 131 5.49 21.75 -27.16
CA SER A 131 5.11 21.76 -28.58
C SER A 131 6.15 22.45 -29.47
N ALA A 132 6.78 23.52 -28.99
CA ALA A 132 7.82 24.25 -29.74
C ALA A 132 9.17 23.49 -29.85
N ARG A 133 9.33 22.36 -29.16
CA ARG A 133 10.57 21.54 -29.18
C ARG A 133 10.47 20.29 -30.05
N ILE A 134 9.28 19.98 -30.55
CA ILE A 134 9.00 18.90 -31.50
C ILE A 134 9.27 19.41 -32.92
#